data_AF-S0J8T6-F1
#
_entry.id   AF-S0J8T6-F1
#
_cell.length_a   1.000
_cell.length_b   1.000
_cell.length_c   1.000
_cell.angle_alpha   90.00
_cell.angle_beta   90.00
_cell.angle_gamma   90.00
#
_symmetry.space_group_name_H-M   'P 1'
#
loop_
_entity.id
_entity.type
_entity.pdbx_description
1 polymer ?
#
loop_
_entity_poly.entity_id
_entity_poly.type
_entity_poly.pdbx_seq_one_letter_code
_entity_poly.pdbx_strand_id
1 'polypeptide(L)'
;MDNKYRLSMMIVLIIMLFLYMLGVVEITDASNFSFTLAALIFSVALAVDTFAETNKIAEIISFVLQMMALLVVVLIPNLKDFSFLKKIMDVLDTNVLLILALFFTFAGQWAAEIKIKDIKNRGGK
;
A
#
# COMPACT_ATOMS: atom_id res chain seq x y z
N MET A 1 -4.49 -8.97 13.47
CA MET A 1 -3.17 -8.29 13.48
C MET A 1 -3.16 -7.28 14.62
N ASP A 2 -2.25 -7.42 15.60
CA ASP A 2 -2.19 -6.49 16.72
C ASP A 2 -1.91 -5.06 16.26
N ASN A 3 -2.62 -4.10 16.84
CA ASN A 3 -2.58 -2.66 16.52
C ASN A 3 -1.14 -2.09 16.49
N LYS A 4 -0.20 -2.76 17.16
CA LYS A 4 1.23 -2.45 17.22
C LYS A 4 1.93 -2.48 15.85
N TYR A 5 1.60 -3.42 14.96
CA TYR A 5 2.26 -3.52 13.64
C TYR A 5 1.79 -2.41 12.69
N ARG A 6 0.49 -2.09 12.71
CA ARG A 6 -0.07 -0.97 11.94
C ARG A 6 0.55 0.36 12.37
N LEU A 7 0.71 0.55 13.68
CA LEU A 7 1.41 1.72 14.23
C LEU A 7 2.87 1.79 13.77
N SER A 8 3.60 0.68 13.78
CA SER A 8 4.99 0.64 13.30
C SER A 8 5.10 1.04 11.83
N MET A 9 4.19 0.59 10.97
CA MET A 9 4.18 0.97 9.55
C MET A 9 3.93 2.47 9.37
N MET A 10 2.98 3.04 10.12
CA MET A 10 2.71 4.48 10.11
C MET A 10 3.93 5.29 10.54
N ILE A 11 4.65 4.84 11.57
CA ILE A 11 5.88 5.50 12.03
C ILE A 11 6.94 5.48 10.93
N VAL A 12 7.13 4.36 10.23
CA VAL A 12 8.10 4.27 9.12
C VAL A 12 7.74 5.22 7.98
N LEU A 13 6.46 5.32 7.61
CA LEU A 13 6.01 6.24 6.57
C LEU A 13 6.23 7.70 6.97
N ILE A 14 5.98 8.05 8.24
CA ILE A 14 6.24 9.39 8.78
C ILE A 14 7.75 9.69 8.75
N ILE A 15 8.60 8.74 9.14
CA ILE A 15 10.06 8.93 9.06
C ILE A 15 10.51 9.15 7.61
N MET A 16 9.98 8.39 6.64
CA MET A 16 10.30 8.61 5.23
C MET A 16 9.85 9.98 4.73
N LEU A 17 8.71 10.49 5.20
CA LEU A 17 8.27 11.86 4.91
C LEU A 17 9.29 12.90 5.42
N PHE A 18 9.81 12.72 6.65
CA PHE A 18 10.84 13.61 7.18
C PHE A 18 12.16 13.50 6.42
N LEU A 19 12.60 12.29 6.06
CA LEU A 19 13.80 12.08 5.24
C LEU A 19 13.67 12.75 3.87
N TYR A 20 12.47 12.73 3.29
CA TYR A 20 12.14 13.49 2.08
C TYR A 20 12.25 15.01 2.31
N MET A 21 11.60 15.56 3.34
CA MET A 21 11.66 17.01 3.62
C MET A 21 13.08 17.52 3.90
N LEU A 22 13.95 16.67 4.45
CA LEU A 22 15.35 16.96 4.71
C LEU A 22 16.24 16.86 3.45
N GLY A 23 15.68 16.48 2.29
CA GLY A 23 16.42 16.31 1.04
C GLY A 23 17.34 15.08 1.02
N VAL A 24 17.19 14.16 1.97
CA VAL A 24 17.94 12.90 2.01
C VAL A 24 17.46 11.95 0.90
N VAL A 25 16.17 12.03 0.55
CA VAL A 25 15.57 11.31 -0.57
C VAL A 25 15.16 12.32 -1.63
N GLU A 26 15.80 12.29 -2.80
CA GLU A 26 15.44 13.16 -3.91
C GLU A 26 14.10 12.75 -4.54
N ILE A 27 13.26 13.74 -4.89
CA ILE A 27 12.10 13.49 -5.75
C ILE A 27 12.59 13.39 -7.19
N THR A 28 12.61 12.16 -7.67
CA THR A 28 12.85 11.80 -9.06
C THR A 28 11.64 11.04 -9.59
N ASP A 29 11.60 10.79 -10.90
CA ASP A 29 10.55 9.96 -11.49
C ASP A 29 10.53 8.55 -10.85
N ALA A 30 11.71 8.04 -10.43
CA ALA A 30 11.82 6.75 -9.76
C ALA A 30 11.21 6.77 -8.35
N SER A 31 11.37 7.85 -7.57
CA SER A 31 10.74 7.95 -6.25
C SER A 31 9.23 8.12 -6.36
N ASN A 32 8.75 8.91 -7.33
CA ASN A 32 7.32 9.10 -7.58
C ASN A 32 6.65 7.79 -8.01
N PHE A 33 7.30 7.05 -8.91
CA PHE A 33 6.88 5.71 -9.30
C PHE A 33 6.84 4.77 -8.10
N SER A 34 7.89 4.76 -7.28
CA SER A 34 7.99 3.93 -6.07
C SER A 34 6.88 4.19 -5.06
N PHE A 35 6.60 5.47 -4.75
CA PHE A 35 5.55 5.82 -3.80
C PHE A 35 4.17 5.41 -4.32
N THR A 36 3.92 5.60 -5.62
CA THR A 36 2.65 5.22 -6.24
C THR A 36 2.47 3.70 -6.30
N LEU A 37 3.54 2.97 -6.63
CA LEU A 37 3.54 1.51 -6.61
C LEU A 37 3.29 0.97 -5.20
N ALA A 38 3.92 1.57 -4.18
CA ALA A 38 3.67 1.20 -2.79
C ALA A 38 2.23 1.49 -2.37
N ALA A 39 1.65 2.63 -2.79
CA ALA A 39 0.26 2.95 -2.54
C ALA A 39 -0.69 1.93 -3.17
N LEU A 40 -0.40 1.45 -4.38
CA LEU A 40 -1.14 0.36 -5.02
C LEU A 40 -1.04 -0.95 -4.22
N ILE A 41 0.16 -1.33 -3.79
CA ILE A 41 0.34 -2.57 -3.01
C ILE A 41 -0.42 -2.47 -1.68
N PHE A 42 -0.37 -1.31 -1.01
CA PHE A 42 -1.13 -1.07 0.22
C PHE A 42 -2.64 -1.16 0.00
N SER A 43 -3.17 -0.58 -1.08
CA SER A 43 -4.60 -0.62 -1.36
C SER A 43 -5.08 -2.01 -1.70
N VAL A 44 -4.30 -2.80 -2.46
CA VAL A 44 -4.57 -4.22 -2.71
C VAL A 44 -4.55 -5.02 -1.40
N ALA A 45 -3.54 -4.83 -0.55
CA ALA A 45 -3.45 -5.53 0.73
C ALA A 45 -4.67 -5.25 1.62
N LEU A 46 -5.15 -4.01 1.63
CA LEU A 46 -6.32 -3.59 2.41
C LEU A 46 -7.62 -4.14 1.82
N ALA A 47 -7.75 -4.19 0.49
CA ALA A 47 -8.87 -4.83 -0.18
C ALA A 47 -8.92 -6.34 0.15
N VAL A 48 -7.79 -7.05 0.04
CA VAL A 48 -7.69 -8.48 0.35
C VAL A 48 -8.09 -8.78 1.80
N ASP A 49 -7.61 -7.98 2.77
CA ASP A 49 -7.95 -8.12 4.19
C ASP A 49 -9.47 -7.93 4.42
N THR A 50 -10.07 -7.00 3.67
CA THR A 50 -11.50 -6.69 3.79
C THR A 50 -12.39 -7.79 3.19
N PHE A 51 -12.06 -8.27 1.99
CA PHE A 51 -12.87 -9.26 1.27
C PHE A 51 -12.77 -10.67 1.85
N ALA A 52 -11.66 -11.03 2.49
CA ALA A 52 -11.38 -12.41 2.89
C ALA A 52 -11.88 -12.82 4.29
N GLU A 53 -12.90 -12.14 4.83
CA GLU A 53 -13.58 -12.40 6.13
C GLU A 53 -12.90 -13.41 7.08
N THR A 54 -11.93 -12.96 7.88
CA THR A 54 -11.24 -13.76 8.93
C THR A 54 -10.46 -14.99 8.44
N ASN A 55 -10.06 -15.02 7.16
CA ASN A 55 -9.13 -16.01 6.66
C ASN A 55 -7.68 -15.68 7.07
N LYS A 56 -7.07 -16.55 7.90
CA LYS A 56 -5.66 -16.42 8.32
C LYS A 56 -4.68 -16.34 7.15
N ILE A 57 -4.98 -17.01 6.03
CA ILE A 57 -4.12 -16.97 4.83
C ILE A 57 -4.15 -15.58 4.20
N ALA A 58 -5.32 -14.96 4.11
CA ALA A 58 -5.45 -13.61 3.56
C ALA A 58 -4.77 -12.57 4.45
N GLU A 59 -4.87 -12.71 5.77
CA GLU A 59 -4.16 -11.84 6.72
C GLU A 59 -2.63 -11.92 6.52
N ILE A 60 -2.09 -13.13 6.31
CA ILE A 60 -0.67 -13.32 6.01
C ILE A 60 -0.30 -12.70 4.66
N ILE A 61 -1.12 -12.90 3.62
CA ILE A 61 -0.87 -12.31 2.29
C ILE A 61 -0.86 -10.79 2.36
N SER A 62 -1.85 -10.17 3.01
CA SER A 62 -1.92 -8.73 3.20
C SER A 62 -0.72 -8.20 3.98
N PHE A 63 -0.25 -8.93 4.99
CA PHE A 63 0.95 -8.57 5.74
C PHE A 63 2.22 -8.63 4.87
N VAL A 64 2.40 -9.68 4.08
CA VAL A 64 3.55 -9.81 3.16
C VAL A 64 3.55 -8.67 2.13
N LEU A 65 2.38 -8.34 1.58
CA LEU A 65 2.23 -7.22 0.65
C LEU A 65 2.60 -5.88 1.30
N GLN A 66 2.17 -5.63 2.53
CA GLN A 66 2.51 -4.41 3.27
C GLN A 66 4.02 -4.28 3.53
N MET A 67 4.69 -5.38 3.88
CA MET A 67 6.15 -5.39 4.04
C MET A 67 6.87 -5.12 2.71
N MET A 68 6.37 -5.70 1.61
CA MET A 68 6.88 -5.43 0.28
C MET A 68 6.71 -3.96 -0.13
N ALA A 69 5.57 -3.35 0.19
CA ALA A 69 5.34 -1.93 -0.07
C ALA A 69 6.36 -1.04 0.66
N LEU A 70 6.67 -1.34 1.91
CA LEU A 70 7.70 -0.62 2.67
C LEU A 70 9.10 -0.79 2.07
N LEU A 71 9.45 -2.01 1.65
CA LEU A 71 10.73 -2.26 0.97
C LEU A 71 10.86 -1.46 -0.32
N VAL A 72 9.79 -1.40 -1.12
CA VAL A 72 9.70 -0.60 -2.35
C VAL A 72 10.00 0.87 -2.04
N VAL A 73 9.28 1.46 -1.07
CA VAL A 73 9.43 2.86 -0.62
C VAL A 73 10.86 3.19 -0.18
N VAL A 74 11.53 2.27 0.49
CA VAL A 74 12.88 2.51 1.03
C VAL A 74 13.97 2.23 0.01
N LEU A 75 13.90 1.11 -0.70
CA LEU A 75 14.99 0.67 -1.56
C LEU A 75 15.02 1.41 -2.90
N ILE A 76 13.87 1.56 -3.55
CA ILE A 76 13.83 2.06 -4.93
C ILE A 76 14.39 3.49 -5.05
N PRO A 77 14.02 4.46 -4.19
CA PRO A 77 14.60 5.80 -4.26
C PRO A 77 16.11 5.83 -3.98
N ASN A 78 16.63 4.83 -3.27
CA ASN A 78 18.06 4.72 -2.93
C ASN A 78 18.88 3.93 -3.96
N LEU A 79 18.25 3.31 -4.96
CA LEU A 79 18.93 2.56 -6.02
C LEU A 79 19.30 3.51 -7.17
N LYS A 80 20.57 3.90 -7.23
CA LYS A 80 21.07 4.90 -8.19
C LYS A 80 21.01 4.50 -9.67
N ASP A 81 20.91 3.22 -10.02
CA ASP A 81 20.71 2.78 -11.41
C ASP A 81 20.19 1.34 -11.49
N PHE A 82 18.86 1.20 -11.58
CA PHE A 82 18.22 -0.12 -11.64
C PHE A 82 17.52 -0.33 -12.99
N SER A 83 18.20 -1.04 -13.89
CA SER A 83 17.71 -1.37 -15.26
C SER A 83 16.32 -2.01 -15.25
N PHE A 84 16.06 -2.87 -14.27
CA PHE A 84 14.77 -3.52 -14.13
C PHE A 84 13.64 -2.53 -13.79
N LEU A 85 13.94 -1.51 -12.98
CA LEU A 85 12.97 -0.48 -12.61
C LEU A 85 12.57 0.36 -13.81
N LYS A 86 13.55 0.76 -14.63
CA LYS A 86 13.33 1.50 -15.89
C LYS A 86 12.39 0.72 -16.83
N LYS A 87 12.60 -0.59 -16.99
CA LYS A 87 11.70 -1.44 -17.81
C LYS A 87 10.29 -1.54 -17.26
N ILE A 88 10.10 -1.55 -15.94
CA ILE A 88 8.75 -1.55 -15.36
C ILE A 88 8.09 -0.17 -15.55
N MET A 89 8.83 0.91 -15.32
CA MET A 89 8.35 2.28 -15.54
C MET A 89 7.98 2.55 -17.01
N ASP A 90 8.66 1.92 -17.97
CA ASP A 90 8.32 2.01 -19.39
C ASP A 90 6.98 1.32 -19.73
N VAL A 91 6.55 0.34 -18.93
CA VAL A 91 5.32 -0.43 -19.16
C VAL A 91 4.15 0.08 -18.31
N LEU A 92 4.43 0.48 -17.07
CA LEU A 92 3.46 0.98 -16.10
C LEU A 92 3.76 2.44 -15.81
N ASP A 93 2.97 3.34 -16.37
CA ASP A 93 3.03 4.75 -15.99
C ASP A 93 2.56 4.94 -14.54
N THR A 94 3.18 5.89 -13.85
CA THR A 94 2.81 6.36 -12.52
C THR A 94 1.33 6.75 -12.46
N ASN A 95 0.78 7.37 -13.51
CA ASN A 95 -0.64 7.73 -13.55
C ASN A 95 -1.56 6.50 -13.56
N VAL A 96 -1.18 5.46 -14.30
CA VAL A 96 -1.94 4.20 -14.37
C VAL A 96 -1.89 3.50 -13.02
N LEU A 97 -0.72 3.46 -12.37
CA LEU A 97 -0.58 2.93 -11.01
C LEU A 97 -1.44 3.68 -10.01
N LEU A 98 -1.51 5.01 -10.12
CA LEU A 98 -2.33 5.83 -9.23
C LEU A 98 -3.82 5.53 -9.38
N ILE A 99 -4.32 5.43 -10.61
CA ILE A 99 -5.72 5.09 -10.88
C ILE A 99 -6.06 3.72 -10.31
N LEU A 100 -5.17 2.72 -10.48
CA LEU A 100 -5.34 1.40 -9.89
C LEU A 100 -5.32 1.46 -8.35
N ALA A 101 -4.42 2.24 -7.76
CA ALA A 101 -4.31 2.39 -6.32
C ALA A 101 -5.61 2.95 -5.72
N LEU A 102 -6.15 4.00 -6.35
CA LEU A 102 -7.43 4.60 -5.99
C LEU A 102 -8.57 3.59 -6.14
N PHE A 103 -8.64 2.88 -7.27
CA PHE A 103 -9.66 1.86 -7.52
C PHE A 103 -9.72 0.82 -6.39
N PHE A 104 -8.58 0.21 -6.03
CA PHE A 104 -8.55 -0.79 -4.96
C PHE A 104 -8.87 -0.19 -3.59
N THR A 105 -8.48 1.05 -3.34
CA THR A 105 -8.82 1.76 -2.10
C THR A 105 -10.33 1.92 -1.95
N PHE A 106 -10.99 2.42 -2.99
CA PHE A 106 -12.45 2.59 -2.99
C PHE A 106 -13.18 1.24 -2.97
N ALA A 107 -12.70 0.23 -3.69
CA ALA A 107 -13.27 -1.11 -3.66
C ALA A 107 -13.19 -1.74 -2.25
N GLY A 108 -12.04 -1.59 -1.58
CA GLY A 108 -11.87 -2.03 -0.20
C GLY A 108 -12.77 -1.28 0.78
N GLN A 109 -12.88 0.04 0.66
CA GLN A 109 -13.78 0.85 1.48
C GLN A 109 -15.24 0.44 1.31
N TRP A 110 -15.69 0.27 0.06
CA TRP A 110 -17.04 -0.17 -0.24
C TRP A 110 -17.36 -1.55 0.35
N ALA A 111 -16.42 -2.50 0.26
CA ALA A 111 -16.58 -3.82 0.86
C ALA A 111 -16.67 -3.75 2.39
N ALA A 112 -15.87 -2.89 3.03
CA ALA A 112 -15.92 -2.68 4.47
C ALA A 112 -17.27 -2.09 4.92
N GLU A 113 -17.81 -1.13 4.17
CA GLU A 113 -19.13 -0.55 4.45
C GLU A 113 -20.26 -1.57 4.38
N ILE A 114 -20.25 -2.45 3.37
CA ILE A 114 -21.24 -3.53 3.25
C ILE A 114 -21.13 -4.45 4.45
N LYS A 115 -19.92 -4.88 4.81
CA LYS A 115 -19.69 -5.76 5.96
C LYS A 115 -20.17 -5.16 7.28
N ILE A 116 -19.92 -3.86 7.50
CA ILE A 116 -20.40 -3.14 8.70
C ILE A 116 -21.94 -3.07 8.70
N LYS A 117 -22.57 -2.79 7.56
CA LYS A 117 -24.04 -2.79 7.43
C LYS A 117 -24.65 -4.16 7.72
N ASP A 118 -24.04 -5.23 7.24
CA ASP A 118 -24.49 -6.61 7.51
C ASP A 118 -24.37 -7.00 8.98
N ILE A 119 -23.27 -6.63 9.66
CA ILE A 119 -23.10 -6.85 11.10
C ILE A 119 -24.17 -6.09 11.90
N LYS A 120 -24.42 -4.82 11.57
CA LYS A 120 -25.43 -4.00 12.24
C LYS A 120 -26.84 -4.56 12.06
N ASN A 121 -27.16 -5.08 10.87
CA ASN A 121 -28.45 -5.71 10.59
C ASN A 121 -28.62 -7.06 11.30
N ARG A 122 -27.54 -7.80 11.58
CA ARG A 122 -27.57 -9.06 12.36
C ARG A 122 -27.62 -8.85 13.87
N GLY A 123 -27.01 -7.79 14.39
CA GLY A 123 -27.04 -7.45 15.82
C GLY A 123 -28.31 -6.71 16.30
N GLY A 124 -29.23 -6.40 15.39
CA GLY A 124 -30.52 -5.75 15.67
C GLY A 124 -31.73 -6.71 15.76
N LYS A 125 -31.48 -8.02 15.85
CA LYS A 125 -32.49 -9.05 16.16
C LYS A 125 -32.20 -9.67 17.52
#